data_AF-A0A9D7QQN2-F1
#
_entry.id   AF-A0A9D7QQN2-F1
#
_cell.length_a   1.000
_cell.length_b   1.000
_cell.length_c   1.000
_cell.angle_alpha   90.00
_cell.angle_beta   90.00
_cell.angle_gamma   90.00
#
_symmetry.space_group_name_H-M   'P 1'
#
loop_
_entity.id
_entity.type
_entity.pdbx_description
1 polymer ?
#
loop_
_entity_poly.entity_id
_entity_poly.type
_entity_poly.pdbx_seq_one_letter_code
_entity_poly.pdbx_strand_id
1 'polypeptide(L)' 'MGAVAWFADAWYHCKTIGACGGTREHILPKANIEPDASVPKPEDFLKVGTKRHWDREPKVRDLA' A
#
# COMPACT_ATOMS: atom_id res chain seq x y z
N MET A 1 -1.36 3.09 -16.95
CA MET A 1 -2.69 3.29 -16.31
C MET A 1 -2.49 4.00 -14.98
N GLY A 2 -3.22 5.09 -14.71
CA GLY A 2 -2.95 5.96 -13.56
C GLY A 2 -3.20 5.33 -12.17
N ALA A 3 -4.27 4.54 -12.02
CA ALA A 3 -4.63 3.97 -10.71
C ALA A 3 -3.59 2.97 -10.19
N VAL A 4 -3.17 2.00 -11.01
CA VAL A 4 -2.17 0.98 -10.60
C VAL A 4 -0.87 1.63 -10.15
N ALA A 5 -0.36 2.60 -10.93
CA ALA A 5 0.85 3.33 -10.60
C ALA A 5 0.70 4.15 -9.30
N TRP A 6 -0.47 4.78 -9.07
CA TRP A 6 -0.73 5.54 -7.84
C TRP A 6 -0.69 4.66 -6.59
N PHE A 7 -1.27 3.46 -6.65
CA PHE A 7 -1.23 2.51 -5.53
C PHE A 7 0.19 1.98 -5.30
N ALA A 8 0.91 1.65 -6.38
CA ALA A 8 2.32 1.23 -6.29
C ALA A 8 3.18 2.32 -5.62
N ASP A 9 3.07 3.57 -6.09
CA ASP A 9 3.76 4.72 -5.53
C ASP A 9 3.46 4.91 -4.03
N ALA A 10 2.17 4.86 -3.65
CA ALA A 10 1.78 4.96 -2.25
C ALA A 10 2.41 3.84 -1.40
N TRP A 11 2.50 2.62 -1.93
CA TRP A 11 3.05 1.48 -1.20
C TRP A 11 4.57 1.57 -1.03
N TYR A 12 5.29 1.96 -2.09
CA TYR A 12 6.74 2.17 -2.06
C TYR A 12 7.13 3.37 -1.19
N HIS A 13 6.28 4.40 -1.12
CA HIS A 13 6.42 5.52 -0.18
C HIS A 13 5.94 5.19 1.25
N CYS A 14 5.82 3.90 1.58
CA CYS A 14 5.50 3.40 2.93
C CYS A 14 4.19 3.93 3.49
N LYS A 15 3.21 4.32 2.65
CA LYS A 15 1.92 4.84 3.10
C LYS A 15 0.98 3.70 3.53
N THR A 16 0.05 4.01 4.42
CA THR A 16 -1.15 3.19 4.63
C THR A 16 -2.09 3.34 3.44
N ILE A 17 -2.65 2.22 2.96
CA ILE A 17 -3.51 2.15 1.79
C ILE A 17 -4.87 1.59 2.22
N GLY A 18 -5.93 2.37 2.04
CA GLY A 18 -7.29 1.88 2.16
C GLY A 18 -7.68 1.13 0.89
N ALA A 19 -8.11 -0.12 1.01
CA ALA A 19 -8.48 -0.95 -0.14
C ALA A 19 -9.75 -1.75 0.15
N CYS A 20 -10.79 -1.52 -0.67
CA CYS A 20 -11.99 -2.36 -0.70
C CYS A 20 -11.75 -3.65 -1.49
N GLY A 21 -12.75 -4.55 -1.54
CA GLY A 21 -12.66 -5.83 -2.25
C GLY A 21 -12.16 -5.71 -3.69
N GLY A 22 -12.74 -4.80 -4.48
CA GLY A 22 -12.34 -4.60 -5.88
C GLY A 22 -10.91 -4.08 -6.04
N THR A 23 -10.45 -3.19 -5.14
CA THR A 23 -9.04 -2.74 -5.16
C THR A 23 -8.09 -3.89 -4.85
N ARG A 24 -8.42 -4.71 -3.84
CA ARG A 24 -7.63 -5.87 -3.44
C ARG A 24 -7.54 -6.91 -4.54
N GLU A 25 -8.64 -7.16 -5.26
CA GLU A 25 -8.70 -8.17 -6.30
C GLU A 25 -8.04 -7.72 -7.62
N HIS A 26 -8.22 -6.45 -8.00
CA HIS A 26 -7.88 -6.02 -9.37
C HIS A 26 -6.73 -5.02 -9.47
N ILE A 27 -6.43 -4.28 -8.40
CA ILE A 27 -5.41 -3.21 -8.44
C ILE A 27 -4.13 -3.64 -7.73
N LEU A 28 -4.22 -4.17 -6.51
CA LEU A 28 -3.02 -4.56 -5.75
C LEU A 28 -2.16 -5.60 -6.47
N PRO A 29 -2.71 -6.67 -7.10
CA PRO A 29 -1.90 -7.64 -7.82
C PRO A 29 -1.20 -7.03 -9.04
N LYS A 30 -1.87 -6.12 -9.75
CA LYS A 30 -1.29 -5.39 -10.90
C LYS A 30 -0.22 -4.40 -10.48
N ALA A 31 -0.30 -3.88 -9.25
CA ALA A 31 0.68 -2.98 -8.66
C ALA A 31 1.84 -3.73 -7.99
N ASN A 32 1.86 -5.06 -8.05
CA ASN A 32 2.82 -5.92 -7.37
C ASN A 32 2.87 -5.66 -5.84
N ILE A 33 1.70 -5.44 -5.25
CA ILE A 33 1.53 -5.19 -3.82
C ILE A 33 0.97 -6.43 -3.15
N GLU A 34 1.75 -6.99 -2.23
CA GLU A 34 1.27 -7.97 -1.26
C GLU A 34 0.69 -7.26 -0.04
N PRO A 35 -0.60 -7.48 0.31
CA PRO A 35 -1.23 -6.83 1.46
C PRO A 35 -0.55 -7.24 2.78
N ASP A 36 -0.09 -6.24 3.52
CA ASP A 36 0.46 -6.39 4.86
C ASP A 36 -0.25 -5.46 5.85
N ALA A 37 0.38 -5.13 6.98
CA ALA A 37 -0.16 -4.20 7.97
C ALA A 37 -0.46 -2.79 7.41
N SER A 38 0.09 -2.39 6.25
CA SER A 38 -0.23 -1.11 5.60
C SER A 38 -1.49 -1.16 4.75
N VAL A 39 -2.10 -2.32 4.56
CA VAL A 39 -3.38 -2.48 3.85
C VAL A 39 -4.42 -3.03 4.83
N PRO A 40 -4.81 -2.23 5.86
CA PRO A 40 -5.70 -2.69 6.91
C PRO A 40 -7.09 -3.05 6.35
N LYS A 41 -7.91 -3.66 7.18
CA LYS A 41 -9.34 -3.74 6.91
C LYS A 41 -9.94 -2.32 6.87
N PRO A 42 -10.97 -2.06 6.03
CA PRO A 42 -11.57 -0.73 5.92
C PRO A 42 -11.96 -0.12 7.26
N GLU A 43 -12.49 -0.94 8.18
CA GLU A 43 -12.94 -0.51 9.51
C GLU A 43 -11.80 0.01 10.40
N ASP A 44 -10.57 -0.45 10.18
CA ASP A 44 -9.40 -0.08 10.97
C ASP A 44 -8.59 1.08 10.36
N PHE A 45 -8.93 1.49 9.12
CA PHE A 45 -8.13 2.46 8.37
C PHE A 45 -7.96 3.78 9.12
N LEU A 46 -9.01 4.29 9.77
CA LEU A 46 -8.93 5.56 10.52
C LEU A 46 -7.94 5.52 11.69
N LYS A 47 -7.62 4.33 12.23
CA LYS A 47 -6.67 4.17 13.34
C LYS A 47 -5.23 4.21 12.88
N VAL A 48 -4.96 3.79 11.64
CA VAL A 48 -3.59 3.58 11.12
C VAL A 48 -3.28 4.38 9.85
N GLY A 49 -4.25 5.14 9.32
CA GLY A 49 -4.15 5.85 8.05
C GLY A 49 -3.06 6.92 7.99
N THR A 50 -2.72 7.51 9.14
CA THR A 50 -1.66 8.54 9.26
C THR A 50 -0.25 7.94 9.38
N LYS A 51 -0.13 6.64 9.62
CA LYS A 51 1.16 5.97 9.83
C LYS A 51 1.96 5.88 8.52
N ARG A 52 3.28 5.86 8.67
CA ARG A 52 4.22 5.36 7.66
C ARG A 52 4.80 4.02 8.11
N HIS A 53 4.88 3.07 7.20
CA HIS A 53 5.37 1.70 7.45
C HIS A 53 6.86 1.60 7.12
N TRP A 54 7.70 2.27 7.92
CA TRP A 54 9.14 2.37 7.68
C TRP A 54 9.89 1.03 7.67
N ASP A 55 9.35 -0.02 8.31
CA ASP A 55 9.89 -1.38 8.24
C ASP A 55 9.96 -1.92 6.79
N ARG A 56 9.20 -1.32 5.88
CA ARG A 56 9.24 -1.63 4.45
C ARG A 56 10.36 -0.90 3.71
N GLU A 57 10.77 0.29 4.15
CA GLU A 57 11.70 1.16 3.43
C GLU A 57 12.96 0.42 2.95
N PRO A 58 13.66 -0.39 3.78
CA PRO A 58 14.86 -1.12 3.35
C PRO A 58 14.61 -2.19 2.28
N LYS A 59 13.35 -2.58 2.04
CA LYS A 59 12.96 -3.61 1.07
C LYS A 59 12.53 -3.04 -0.27
N VAL A 60 12.25 -1.74 -0.32
CA VAL A 60 11.65 -1.07 -1.49
C VAL A 60 12.48 0.07 -2.03
N ARG A 61 13.47 0.53 -1.25
CA ARG A 61 14.48 1.48 -1.67
C ARG A 61 15.83 0.82 -1.55
N ASP A 62 16.45 0.54 -2.69
CA ASP A 62 17.90 0.47 -2.72
C ASP A 62 18.45 1.90 -2.63
N LEU A 63 19.29 2.14 -1.62
CA LEU A 63 20.17 3.31 -1.64
C LEU A 63 21.17 3.08 -2.76
N ALA A 64 20.98 3.78 -3.88
CA ALA A 64 21.98 3.89 -4.94
C ALA A 64 23.26 4.56 -4.44
#